data_AF-A0A5N5I809-F1
#
_entry.id   AF-A0A5N5I809-F1
#
_cell.length_a   1.000
_cell.length_b   1.000
_cell.length_c   1.000
_cell.angle_alpha   90.00
_cell.angle_beta   90.00
_cell.angle_gamma   90.00
#
_symmetry.space_group_name_H-M   'P 1'
#
loop_
_entity.id
_entity.type
_entity.pdbx_description
1 polymer ?
#
loop_
_entity_poly.entity_id
_entity_poly.type
_entity_poly.pdbx_seq_one_letter_code
_entity_poly.pdbx_strand_id
1 'polypeptide(L)'
;MPKTTHEAIQSCSRNGTMEKWLLDQVKVCFVSVNEYAKDLLDNSLNKKKLVIVFAHFMYFSWCRLYILTKKVNELCGDMPLVDKYGKIIRTRKKVIVDKYGNIIEDMKRVIMPTNESKWTTLTDSNLWRKEGYVEL
;
A
#
# COMPACT_ATOMS: atom_id res chain seq x y z
N MET A 1 0.27 17.36 -8.34
CA MET A 1 0.09 18.28 -9.48
C MET A 1 -1.38 18.70 -9.54
N PRO A 2 -1.72 19.98 -9.72
CA PRO A 2 -3.10 20.42 -9.86
C PRO A 2 -3.80 19.76 -11.05
N LYS A 3 -5.10 19.49 -10.91
CA LYS A 3 -5.92 18.83 -11.94
C LYS A 3 -5.90 19.61 -13.27
N THR A 4 -6.02 20.94 -13.20
CA THR A 4 -5.98 21.83 -14.36
C THR A 4 -4.68 21.71 -15.16
N THR A 5 -3.54 21.60 -14.47
CA THR A 5 -2.24 21.39 -15.10
C THR A 5 -2.18 20.04 -15.81
N HIS A 6 -2.73 18.98 -15.20
CA HIS A 6 -2.74 17.64 -15.79
C HIS A 6 -3.59 17.56 -17.06
N GLU A 7 -4.79 18.13 -17.01
CA GLU A 7 -5.71 18.19 -18.15
C GLU A 7 -5.12 19.03 -19.29
N ALA A 8 -4.48 20.17 -18.98
CA ALA A 8 -3.80 20.98 -19.98
C ALA A 8 -2.68 20.19 -20.69
N ILE A 9 -1.85 19.45 -19.94
CA ILE A 9 -0.79 18.60 -20.52
C ILE A 9 -1.38 17.50 -21.39
N GLN A 10 -2.43 16.81 -20.94
CA GLN A 10 -3.10 15.77 -21.73
C GLN A 10 -3.75 16.31 -23.01
N SER A 11 -4.30 17.52 -22.96
CA SER A 11 -4.95 18.16 -24.11
C SER A 11 -3.98 18.78 -25.12
N CYS A 12 -2.68 18.84 -24.80
CA CYS A 12 -1.67 19.43 -25.66
C CYS A 12 -1.48 18.58 -26.94
N SER A 13 -1.72 19.18 -28.11
CA SER A 13 -1.56 18.53 -29.42
C SER A 13 -0.12 18.05 -29.69
N ARG A 14 0.86 18.60 -28.96
CA ARG A 14 2.29 18.24 -29.03
C ARG A 14 2.77 17.58 -27.73
N ASN A 15 1.94 16.72 -27.14
CA ASN A 15 2.24 16.06 -25.86
C ASN A 15 3.66 15.46 -25.80
N GLY A 16 4.12 14.71 -26.82
CA GLY A 16 5.44 14.10 -26.80
C GLY A 16 6.60 15.11 -26.82
N THR A 17 6.43 16.25 -27.50
CA THR A 17 7.44 17.33 -27.46
C THR A 17 7.45 18.02 -26.11
N MET A 18 6.26 18.22 -25.52
CA MET A 18 6.10 18.83 -24.21
C MET A 18 6.63 17.91 -23.09
N GLU A 19 6.38 16.61 -23.16
CA GLU A 19 6.91 15.61 -22.24
C GLU A 19 8.43 15.57 -22.29
N LYS A 20 9.01 15.54 -23.49
CA LYS A 20 10.48 15.60 -23.66
C LYS A 20 11.05 16.90 -23.09
N TRP A 21 10.42 18.04 -23.35
CA TRP A 21 10.85 19.32 -22.79
C TRP A 21 10.78 19.33 -21.25
N LEU A 22 9.71 18.78 -20.68
CA LEU A 22 9.54 18.65 -19.22
C LEU A 22 10.62 17.75 -18.60
N LEU A 23 10.93 16.62 -19.25
CA LEU A 23 12.02 15.72 -18.85
C LEU A 23 13.38 16.41 -18.91
N ASP A 24 13.69 17.07 -20.04
CA ASP A 24 15.04 17.59 -20.30
C ASP A 24 15.32 18.90 -19.54
N GLN A 25 14.34 19.80 -19.47
CA GLN A 25 14.53 21.16 -18.93
C GLN A 25 14.10 21.28 -17.47
N VAL A 26 12.96 20.70 -17.11
CA VAL A 26 12.41 20.78 -15.75
C VAL A 26 12.85 19.58 -14.90
N LYS A 27 13.40 18.53 -15.52
CA LYS A 27 13.87 17.30 -14.86
C LYS A 27 12.77 16.60 -14.07
N VAL A 28 11.54 16.64 -14.57
CA VAL A 28 10.41 15.91 -13.96
C VAL A 28 10.35 14.50 -14.53
N CYS A 29 10.05 13.52 -13.67
CA CYS A 29 9.78 12.15 -14.10
C CYS A 29 8.28 11.93 -14.28
N PHE A 30 7.91 11.25 -15.36
CA PHE A 30 6.57 10.70 -15.55
C PHE A 30 6.51 9.33 -14.87
N VAL A 31 5.57 9.18 -13.94
CA VAL A 31 5.34 7.95 -13.20
C VAL A 31 3.88 7.54 -13.36
N SER A 32 3.66 6.28 -13.69
CA SER A 32 2.33 5.68 -13.67
C SER A 32 1.78 5.62 -12.24
N VAL A 33 0.46 5.49 -12.12
CA VAL A 33 -0.21 5.31 -10.81
C VAL A 33 0.35 4.09 -10.07
N ASN A 34 0.69 3.03 -10.80
CA ASN A 34 1.28 1.82 -10.23
C ASN A 34 2.72 2.04 -9.70
N GLU A 35 3.56 2.74 -10.46
CA GLU A 35 4.93 3.07 -10.00
C GLU A 35 4.90 4.01 -8.80
N TYR A 36 4.04 5.03 -8.83
CA TYR A 36 3.85 5.94 -7.71
C TYR A 36 3.33 5.20 -6.46
N ALA A 37 2.37 4.29 -6.62
CA ALA A 37 1.85 3.48 -5.52
C ALA A 37 2.94 2.59 -4.90
N LYS A 38 3.78 1.98 -5.73
CA LYS A 38 4.89 1.14 -5.29
C LYS A 38 5.94 1.94 -4.53
N ASP A 39 6.34 3.10 -5.05
CA ASP A 39 7.30 3.98 -4.36
C ASP A 39 6.76 4.45 -3.00
N LEU A 40 5.48 4.82 -2.93
CA LEU A 40 4.86 5.19 -1.66
C LEU A 40 4.90 4.04 -0.65
N LEU A 41 4.58 2.83 -1.10
CA LEU A 41 4.57 1.62 -0.29
C LEU A 41 5.95 1.31 0.29
N ASP A 42 6.98 1.35 -0.56
CA ASP A 42 8.36 1.00 -0.20
C ASP A 42 9.00 2.05 0.73
N ASN A 43 8.74 3.34 0.46
CA ASN A 43 9.52 4.43 1.06
C ASN A 43 8.74 5.34 2.03
N SER A 44 7.42 5.45 1.90
CA SER A 44 6.66 6.57 2.49
C SER A 44 5.64 6.18 3.57
N LEU A 45 5.28 4.90 3.71
CA LEU A 45 4.25 4.46 4.67
C LEU A 45 4.81 4.26 6.10
N ASN A 46 5.27 5.35 6.72
CA ASN A 46 5.84 5.36 8.08
C ASN A 46 4.94 6.03 9.14
N LYS A 47 3.81 6.61 8.73
CA LYS A 47 2.81 7.25 9.61
C LYS A 47 1.44 6.64 9.40
N LYS A 48 0.68 6.41 10.48
CA LYS A 48 -0.67 5.81 10.41
C LYS A 48 -1.60 6.54 9.42
N LYS A 49 -1.53 7.88 9.42
CA LYS A 49 -2.31 8.73 8.52
C LYS A 49 -1.96 8.46 7.05
N LEU A 50 -0.68 8.25 6.73
CA LEU A 50 -0.24 7.94 5.37
C LEU A 50 -0.72 6.55 4.93
N VAL A 51 -0.69 5.57 5.83
CA VAL A 51 -1.24 4.24 5.55
C VAL A 51 -2.74 4.33 5.23
N ILE A 52 -3.52 5.04 6.03
CA ILE A 52 -4.97 5.23 5.79
C ILE A 52 -5.21 5.97 4.46
N VAL A 53 -4.49 7.07 4.22
CA VAL A 53 -4.59 7.83 2.97
C VAL A 53 -4.21 6.96 1.76
N PHE A 54 -3.21 6.09 1.90
CA PHE A 54 -2.83 5.16 0.84
C PHE A 54 -3.95 4.16 0.53
N ALA A 55 -4.67 3.64 1.54
CA ALA A 55 -5.83 2.76 1.31
C ALA A 55 -6.91 3.47 0.49
N HIS A 56 -7.23 4.72 0.85
CA HIS A 56 -8.17 5.54 0.09
C HIS A 56 -7.68 5.78 -1.34
N PHE A 57 -6.40 6.13 -1.50
CA PHE A 57 -5.79 6.33 -2.80
C PHE A 57 -5.89 5.09 -3.69
N MET A 58 -5.59 3.90 -3.15
CA MET A 58 -5.69 2.62 -3.88
C MET A 58 -7.13 2.32 -4.28
N TYR A 59 -8.08 2.49 -3.35
CA TYR A 59 -9.51 2.29 -3.61
C TYR A 59 -10.02 3.20 -4.73
N PHE A 60 -9.76 4.52 -4.63
CA PHE A 60 -10.20 5.47 -5.64
C PHE A 60 -9.52 5.25 -6.99
N SER A 61 -8.23 4.89 -7.01
CA SER A 61 -7.50 4.60 -8.24
C SER A 61 -8.09 3.39 -8.96
N TRP A 62 -8.48 2.35 -8.19
CA TRP A 62 -9.15 1.18 -8.73
C TRP A 62 -10.55 1.49 -9.25
N CYS A 63 -11.39 2.19 -8.47
CA CYS A 63 -12.73 2.58 -8.89
C CYS A 63 -12.75 3.43 -10.16
N ARG A 64 -11.71 4.24 -10.39
CA ARG A 64 -11.55 5.05 -11.60
C ARG A 64 -10.82 4.35 -12.73
N LEU A 65 -10.49 3.07 -12.57
CA LEU A 65 -9.78 2.25 -13.56
C LEU A 65 -8.39 2.78 -13.94
N TYR A 66 -7.75 3.55 -13.06
CA TYR A 66 -6.38 4.04 -13.25
C TYR A 66 -5.32 2.96 -12.95
N ILE A 67 -5.73 1.87 -12.31
CA ILE A 67 -4.87 0.73 -11.98
C ILE A 67 -5.63 -0.59 -12.16
N LEU A 68 -4.94 -1.61 -12.65
CA LEU A 68 -5.52 -2.93 -12.87
C LEU A 68 -5.78 -3.65 -11.54
N THR A 69 -6.88 -4.39 -11.44
CA THR A 69 -7.24 -5.20 -10.26
C THR A 69 -6.10 -6.11 -9.80
N LYS A 70 -5.37 -6.74 -10.75
CA LYS A 70 -4.19 -7.56 -10.42
C LYS A 70 -3.13 -6.78 -9.64
N LYS A 71 -2.83 -5.55 -10.05
CA LYS A 71 -1.85 -4.68 -9.39
C LYS A 71 -2.34 -4.15 -8.05
N VAL A 72 -3.64 -3.88 -7.93
CA VAL A 72 -4.25 -3.54 -6.64
C VAL A 72 -4.08 -4.68 -5.65
N ASN A 73 -4.35 -5.93 -6.07
CA ASN A 73 -4.20 -7.09 -5.20
C ASN A 73 -2.75 -7.30 -4.75
N GLU A 74 -1.78 -7.12 -5.66
CA GLU A 74 -0.35 -7.17 -5.34
C GLU A 74 0.00 -6.09 -4.29
N LEU A 75 -0.28 -4.81 -4.58
CA LEU A 75 0.10 -3.68 -3.72
C LEU A 75 -0.65 -3.65 -2.37
N CYS A 76 -1.93 -3.99 -2.35
CA CYS A 76 -2.71 -4.07 -1.12
C CYS A 76 -2.30 -5.25 -0.23
N GLY A 77 -1.77 -6.33 -0.82
CA GLY A 77 -1.21 -7.45 -0.09
C GLY A 77 0.02 -7.07 0.74
N ASP A 78 0.86 -6.20 0.17
CA ASP A 78 2.10 -5.71 0.78
C ASP A 78 1.89 -4.49 1.69
N MET A 79 0.68 -3.91 1.71
CA MET A 79 0.33 -2.73 2.49
C MET A 79 0.48 -2.98 4.01
N PRO A 80 1.07 -2.07 4.79
CA PRO A 80 1.13 -2.22 6.24
C PRO A 80 -0.27 -2.23 6.89
N LEU A 81 -0.40 -2.86 8.06
CA LEU A 81 -1.56 -2.74 8.93
C LEU A 81 -1.35 -1.60 9.92
N VAL A 82 -2.46 -1.00 10.36
CA VAL A 82 -2.48 -0.09 11.51
C VAL A 82 -3.36 -0.74 12.55
N ASP A 83 -2.83 -0.99 13.74
CA ASP A 83 -3.63 -1.49 14.86
C ASP A 83 -4.44 -0.37 15.53
N LYS A 84 -5.40 -0.72 16.38
CA LYS A 84 -6.27 0.25 17.08
C LYS A 84 -5.52 1.27 17.94
N TYR A 85 -4.26 0.98 18.27
CA TYR A 85 -3.39 1.86 19.05
C TYR A 85 -2.53 2.77 18.15
N GLY A 86 -2.67 2.66 16.83
CA GLY A 86 -1.95 3.44 15.83
C GLY A 86 -0.57 2.92 15.49
N LYS A 87 -0.21 1.70 15.93
CA LYS A 87 1.06 1.07 15.57
C LYS A 87 0.99 0.53 14.15
N ILE A 88 2.02 0.82 13.37
CA ILE A 88 2.16 0.34 12.00
C ILE A 88 2.87 -1.01 12.01
N ILE A 89 2.27 -2.00 11.36
CA ILE A 89 2.79 -3.37 11.26
C ILE A 89 3.05 -3.63 9.77
N ARG A 90 4.34 -3.57 9.37
CA ARG A 90 4.76 -3.73 7.97
C ARG A 90 4.83 -5.19 7.53
N THR A 91 5.07 -6.11 8.45
CA THR A 91 5.16 -7.54 8.17
C THR A 91 3.76 -8.15 8.03
N ARG A 92 3.14 -8.00 6.86
CA ARG A 92 2.13 -8.98 6.40
C ARG A 92 2.89 -10.10 5.69
N LYS A 93 2.87 -11.30 6.26
CA LYS A 93 3.56 -12.47 5.69
C LYS A 93 3.16 -12.72 4.25
N LYS A 94 4.17 -12.88 3.40
CA LYS A 94 4.06 -13.76 2.24
C LYS A 94 4.77 -15.05 2.60
N VAL A 95 4.03 -16.16 2.65
CA VAL A 95 4.67 -17.49 2.67
C VAL A 95 5.21 -17.69 1.26
N ILE A 96 6.53 -17.61 1.10
CA ILE A 96 7.19 -17.94 -0.15
C ILE A 96 7.43 -19.45 -0.10
N VAL A 97 6.71 -20.16 -0.95
CA VAL A 97 6.94 -21.58 -1.20
C VAL A 97 7.73 -21.75 -2.50
N ASP A 98 8.66 -22.69 -2.52
CA ASP A 98 9.33 -23.08 -3.75
C ASP A 98 8.37 -23.89 -4.66
N LYS A 99 8.86 -24.22 -5.86
CA LYS A 99 8.13 -25.05 -6.84
C LYS A 99 7.79 -26.47 -6.34
N TYR A 100 8.31 -26.88 -5.19
CA TYR A 100 8.07 -28.17 -4.54
C TYR A 100 7.20 -28.05 -3.28
N GLY A 101 6.74 -26.83 -2.95
CA GLY A 101 5.91 -26.56 -1.78
C GLY A 101 6.70 -26.36 -0.47
N ASN A 102 8.03 -26.28 -0.53
CA ASN A 102 8.85 -26.02 0.66
C ASN A 102 8.82 -24.54 1.02
N ILE A 103 8.68 -24.24 2.32
CA ILE A 103 8.76 -22.86 2.83
C ILE A 103 10.22 -22.40 2.75
N ILE A 104 10.49 -21.38 1.95
CA ILE A 104 11.84 -20.84 1.74
C ILE A 104 12.17 -19.76 2.79
N GLU A 105 11.16 -19.05 3.28
CA GLU A 105 11.26 -18.09 4.37
C GLU A 105 10.01 -18.16 5.26
N ASP A 106 10.20 -18.25 6.59
CA ASP A 106 9.12 -18.24 7.56
C ASP A 106 9.27 -17.09 8.56
N MET A 107 8.39 -16.08 8.50
CA MET A 107 8.43 -14.95 9.44
C MET A 107 7.04 -14.49 9.89
N LYS A 108 6.61 -14.81 11.13
CA LYS A 108 5.46 -14.37 12.01
C LYS A 108 4.06 -13.94 11.48
N ARG A 109 3.00 -14.76 11.71
CA ARG A 109 1.68 -14.67 11.02
C ARG A 109 0.88 -13.58 11.72
N VAL A 110 0.24 -12.70 10.95
CA VAL A 110 -0.72 -11.76 11.54
C VAL A 110 -1.94 -12.56 11.95
N ILE A 111 -2.18 -12.66 13.25
CA ILE A 111 -3.37 -13.29 13.81
C ILE A 111 -4.38 -12.18 14.10
N MET A 112 -5.54 -12.25 13.45
CA MET A 112 -6.63 -11.32 13.68
C MET A 112 -7.72 -12.06 14.47
N PRO A 113 -8.23 -11.48 15.57
CA PRO A 113 -9.39 -12.05 16.24
C PRO A 113 -10.59 -12.10 15.31
N THR A 114 -11.41 -13.14 15.45
CA THR A 114 -12.78 -13.06 14.97
C THR A 114 -13.54 -12.03 15.82
N ASN A 115 -14.48 -11.30 15.21
CA ASN A 115 -15.25 -10.23 15.88
C ASN A 115 -15.93 -10.67 17.19
N GLU A 116 -16.13 -11.98 17.37
CA GLU A 116 -16.79 -12.58 18.53
C GLU A 116 -15.82 -12.96 19.67
N SER A 117 -14.52 -12.94 19.40
CA SER A 117 -13.51 -13.43 20.34
C SER A 117 -13.19 -12.36 21.40
N LYS A 118 -13.96 -12.37 22.49
CA LYS A 118 -13.85 -11.45 23.64
C LYS A 118 -12.68 -11.76 24.57
N TRP A 119 -11.51 -12.13 24.05
CA TRP A 119 -10.33 -12.42 24.87
C TRP A 119 -9.80 -11.19 25.62
N THR A 120 -10.08 -9.99 25.09
CA THR A 120 -9.75 -8.70 25.73
C THR A 120 -10.44 -8.49 27.08
N THR A 121 -11.52 -9.21 27.38
CA THR A 121 -12.19 -9.16 28.70
C THR A 121 -11.52 -10.05 29.76
N LEU A 122 -10.58 -10.93 29.37
CA LEU A 122 -9.96 -11.88 30.28
C LEU A 122 -8.62 -11.40 30.86
N THR A 123 -8.06 -10.30 30.34
CA THR A 123 -6.75 -9.77 30.74
C THR A 123 -6.67 -8.26 30.50
N ASP A 124 -6.06 -7.51 31.42
CA ASP A 124 -5.88 -6.05 31.32
C ASP A 124 -4.96 -5.61 30.18
N SER A 125 -4.21 -6.55 29.56
CA SER A 125 -3.32 -6.26 28.44
C SER A 125 -3.25 -7.43 27.44
N ASN A 126 -3.13 -7.10 26.15
CA ASN A 126 -3.07 -8.11 25.08
C ASN A 126 -1.69 -8.78 25.01
N LEU A 127 -1.54 -9.89 25.75
CA LEU A 127 -0.31 -10.69 25.83
C LEU A 127 0.11 -11.28 24.47
N TRP A 128 -0.85 -11.52 23.57
CA TRP A 128 -0.64 -12.12 22.26
C TRP A 128 -0.02 -11.17 21.23
N ARG A 129 0.14 -9.88 21.56
CA ARG A 129 0.89 -8.93 20.73
C ARG A 129 2.33 -9.39 20.46
N LYS A 130 2.93 -10.08 21.43
CA LYS A 130 4.26 -10.69 21.27
C LYS A 130 4.25 -11.86 20.30
N GLU A 131 3.10 -12.46 20.00
CA GLU A 131 2.95 -13.60 19.07
C GLU A 131 2.48 -13.19 17.67
N GLY A 132 2.34 -11.89 17.39
CA GLY A 132 1.90 -11.39 16.08
C GLY A 132 0.40 -11.17 15.98
N TYR A 133 -0.30 -11.16 17.12
CA TYR A 133 -1.69 -10.74 17.17
C TYR A 133 -1.84 -9.25 16.87
N VAL A 134 -2.78 -8.91 15.98
CA VAL A 134 -3.09 -7.55 15.58
C VAL A 134 -4.55 -7.28 15.87
N GLU A 135 -4.78 -6.21 16.62
CA GLU A 135 -6.11 -5.73 16.96
C GLU A 135 -6.39 -4.50 16.09
N LEU A 136 -7.29 -4.62 15.13
CA LEU A 136 -7.62 -3.54 14.20
C LEU A 136 -8.60 -2.53 14.82
#